data_AF-A0A2D5ZGH9-F1
#
_entry.id   AF-A0A2D5ZGH9-F1
#
_cell.length_a   1.000
_cell.length_b   1.000
_cell.length_c   1.000
_cell.angle_alpha   90.00
_cell.angle_beta   90.00
_cell.angle_gamma   90.00
#
_symmetry.space_group_name_H-M   'P 1'
#
loop_
_entity.id
_entity.type
_entity.pdbx_description
1 polymer ?
#
loop_
_entity_poly.entity_id
_entity_poly.type
_entity_poly.pdbx_seq_one_letter_code
_entity_poly.pdbx_strand_id
1 'polypeptide(L)'
;MQFIVSLIFLLVPHTFAGEVPVQLLGEDIAIEEIVSSAASHAKADLKGKGSLMKLSYSTIEPLSVFVMFQETDGSFDTFETLRTVLPAGTMQEATVDLTQSPGWSTGIRRYRLYFFSSAPAGAEFHDVTFEAASIGSIISAALNHLINTQPYSPASYHRLPGYSILSIPLVPIVGLLMVLIVVLLILKKNRNLIIPLIVVIVLISHARFSVDALRYSWKHVGEWMGNGTYATAGALPSIAERLREEEAQRIYLCHSGTTYAVKLLQYHTYPGLISNQDPSHIVVHKSTDWSIDGERLRCGEDQFSVTLMEEYKDGSALYLRNI
;
A
#
# COMPACT_ATOMS: atom_id res chain seq x y z
N MET A 1 39.14 29.48 29.92
CA MET A 1 38.77 28.04 29.84
C MET A 1 37.27 27.84 29.56
N GLN A 2 36.62 28.75 28.82
CA GLN A 2 35.20 28.65 28.41
C GLN A 2 35.00 28.68 26.88
N PHE A 3 36.04 28.99 26.10
CA PHE A 3 35.97 29.10 24.64
C PHE A 3 36.22 27.79 23.88
N ILE A 4 36.71 26.74 24.55
CA ILE A 4 37.01 25.45 23.89
C ILE A 4 35.77 24.54 23.86
N VAL A 5 34.81 24.72 24.77
CA VAL A 5 33.62 23.86 24.85
C VAL A 5 32.57 24.22 23.78
N SER A 6 32.47 25.48 23.37
CA SER A 6 31.54 25.90 22.31
C SER A 6 32.01 25.57 20.89
N LEU A 7 33.32 25.37 20.68
CA LEU A 7 33.85 25.02 19.35
C LEU A 7 33.67 23.53 19.02
N ILE A 8 33.55 22.67 20.04
CA ILE A 8 33.31 21.22 19.86
C ILE A 8 31.85 20.93 19.48
N PHE A 9 30.89 21.82 19.80
CA PHE A 9 29.49 21.67 19.40
C PHE A 9 29.17 22.17 17.99
N LEU A 10 30.06 22.92 17.34
CA LEU A 10 29.88 23.44 15.97
C LEU A 10 30.64 22.65 14.90
N LEU A 11 31.42 21.64 15.30
CA LEU A 11 32.25 20.81 14.39
C LEU A 11 31.84 19.33 14.35
N VAL A 12 30.73 18.96 15.00
CA VAL A 12 30.14 17.64 14.83
C VAL A 12 28.92 17.79 13.92
N PRO A 13 28.97 17.40 12.64
CA PRO A 13 27.74 17.09 11.93
C PRO A 13 27.11 15.94 12.71
N HIS A 14 26.09 16.26 13.50
CA HIS A 14 25.23 15.25 14.09
C HIS A 14 24.37 14.66 12.95
N THR A 15 24.98 13.80 12.12
CA THR A 15 24.29 12.80 11.34
C THR A 15 23.78 11.75 12.34
N PHE A 16 22.77 12.11 13.13
CA PHE A 16 21.92 11.08 13.72
C PHE A 16 21.08 10.55 12.57
N ALA A 17 21.20 9.26 12.27
CA ALA A 17 20.30 8.58 11.36
C ALA A 17 18.86 8.93 11.77
N GLY A 18 18.16 9.69 10.94
CA GLY A 18 16.77 10.06 11.20
C GLY A 18 15.94 8.81 11.06
N GLU A 19 15.18 8.46 12.10
CA GLU A 19 14.12 7.46 11.96
C GLU A 19 13.10 8.04 10.98
N VAL A 20 12.95 7.39 9.82
CA VAL A 20 11.98 7.82 8.82
C VAL A 20 10.64 7.16 9.13
N PRO A 21 9.51 7.87 9.01
CA PRO A 21 8.21 7.26 9.25
C PRO A 21 7.99 6.14 8.23
N VAL A 22 7.57 4.98 8.73
CA VAL A 22 7.28 3.79 7.92
C VAL A 22 5.80 3.47 8.03
N GLN A 23 5.19 3.14 6.91
CA GLN A 23 3.78 2.71 6.84
C GLN A 23 3.69 1.39 6.10
N LEU A 24 2.82 0.50 6.57
CA LEU A 24 2.46 -0.71 5.82
C LEU A 24 1.68 -0.29 4.58
N LEU A 25 1.94 -0.96 3.45
CA LEU A 25 1.24 -0.68 2.21
C LEU A 25 -0.25 -1.00 2.36
N GLY A 26 -1.09 0.04 2.31
CA GLY A 26 -2.54 -0.03 2.41
C GLY A 26 -3.26 0.56 1.19
N GLU A 27 -4.59 0.54 1.22
CA GLU A 27 -5.46 1.05 0.15
C GLU A 27 -5.33 2.56 -0.11
N ASP A 28 -4.84 3.29 0.88
CA ASP A 28 -4.66 4.74 0.84
C ASP A 28 -3.39 5.17 0.10
N ILE A 29 -2.51 4.24 -0.25
CA ILE A 29 -1.26 4.54 -0.96
C ILE A 29 -1.46 4.37 -2.46
N ALA A 30 -1.50 5.50 -3.18
CA ALA A 30 -1.55 5.55 -4.63
C ALA A 30 -0.18 5.21 -5.26
N ILE A 31 0.19 3.93 -5.24
CA ILE A 31 1.43 3.45 -5.88
C ILE A 31 1.49 3.89 -7.35
N GLU A 32 0.35 3.85 -8.04
CA GLU A 32 0.24 4.24 -9.45
C GLU A 32 0.64 5.71 -9.68
N GLU A 33 0.23 6.61 -8.80
CA GLU A 33 0.61 8.03 -8.86
C GLU A 33 2.11 8.21 -8.64
N ILE A 34 2.68 7.49 -7.67
CA ILE A 34 4.13 7.53 -7.38
C ILE A 34 4.95 6.98 -8.55
N VAL A 35 4.52 5.87 -9.15
CA VAL A 35 5.23 5.24 -10.27
C VAL A 35 5.10 6.09 -11.54
N SER A 36 3.92 6.65 -11.81
CA SER A 36 3.67 7.44 -13.03
C SER A 36 4.26 8.84 -12.99
N SER A 37 4.47 9.42 -11.80
CA SER A 37 5.15 10.71 -11.62
C SER A 37 6.67 10.60 -11.48
N ALA A 38 7.21 9.39 -11.36
CA ALA A 38 8.65 9.19 -11.19
C ALA A 38 9.42 9.41 -12.51
N ALA A 39 10.35 10.36 -12.51
CA ALA A 39 11.28 10.56 -13.62
C ALA A 39 12.41 9.50 -13.62
N SER A 40 12.73 8.94 -12.45
CA SER A 40 13.72 7.86 -12.33
C SER A 40 13.27 6.80 -11.32
N HIS A 41 13.68 5.55 -11.58
CA HIS A 41 13.44 4.43 -10.69
C HIS A 41 14.64 3.49 -10.62
N ALA A 42 14.83 2.86 -9.46
CA ALA A 42 15.87 1.85 -9.25
C ALA A 42 15.33 0.70 -8.39
N LYS A 43 16.02 -0.44 -8.46
CA LYS A 43 15.72 -1.58 -7.59
C LYS A 43 17.00 -2.16 -7.00
N ALA A 44 16.91 -2.66 -5.78
CA ALA A 44 18.00 -3.37 -5.12
C ALA A 44 17.47 -4.60 -4.38
N ASP A 45 18.17 -5.72 -4.54
CA ASP A 45 17.90 -6.95 -3.77
C ASP A 45 18.94 -7.06 -2.66
N LEU A 46 18.47 -7.10 -1.42
CA LEU A 46 19.30 -7.14 -0.21
C LEU A 46 19.03 -8.41 0.58
N LYS A 47 19.99 -8.83 1.39
CA LYS A 47 19.85 -9.93 2.34
C LYS A 47 20.45 -9.52 3.67
N GLY A 48 19.66 -9.63 4.74
CA GLY A 48 20.08 -9.15 6.05
C GLY A 48 19.27 -9.74 7.19
N LYS A 49 19.74 -9.50 8.42
CA LYS A 49 19.07 -9.87 9.66
C LYS A 49 19.06 -8.65 10.56
N GLY A 50 17.89 -8.23 11.00
CA GLY A 50 17.76 -7.10 11.91
C GLY A 50 16.34 -6.57 11.98
N SER A 51 16.02 -5.81 13.03
CA SER A 51 14.75 -5.09 13.14
C SER A 51 14.76 -3.77 12.37
N LEU A 52 15.95 -3.19 12.17
CA LEU A 52 16.10 -1.89 11.51
C LEU A 52 17.04 -2.02 10.31
N MET A 53 16.71 -1.35 9.22
CA MET A 53 17.58 -1.19 8.04
C MET A 53 18.10 0.24 8.01
N LYS A 54 19.42 0.39 8.04
CA LYS A 54 20.10 1.68 7.95
C LYS A 54 20.62 1.89 6.53
N LEU A 55 20.24 3.02 5.93
CA LEU A 55 20.58 3.41 4.58
C LEU A 55 21.44 4.67 4.63
N SER A 56 22.62 4.63 4.03
CA SER A 56 23.43 5.82 3.75
C SER A 56 23.28 6.18 2.27
N TYR A 57 22.78 7.38 1.97
CA TYR A 57 22.39 7.74 0.61
C TYR A 57 22.58 9.24 0.32
N SER A 58 22.52 9.58 -0.96
CA SER A 58 22.52 10.97 -1.44
C SER A 58 21.46 11.12 -2.52
N THR A 59 20.59 12.12 -2.38
CA THR A 59 19.54 12.40 -3.36
C THR A 59 19.22 13.89 -3.36
N ILE A 60 18.87 14.41 -4.54
CA ILE A 60 18.57 15.84 -4.74
C ILE A 60 17.10 16.12 -4.38
N GLU A 61 16.23 15.13 -4.54
CA GLU A 61 14.80 15.19 -4.21
C GLU A 61 14.40 14.04 -3.30
N PRO A 62 13.29 14.18 -2.53
CA PRO A 62 12.79 13.09 -1.70
C PRO A 62 12.55 11.81 -2.51
N LEU A 63 12.89 10.67 -1.91
CA LEU A 63 12.85 9.37 -2.57
C LEU A 63 11.75 8.52 -1.96
N SER A 64 10.76 8.12 -2.75
CA SER A 64 9.76 7.14 -2.30
C SER A 64 10.36 5.74 -2.37
N VAL A 65 10.30 5.02 -1.24
CA VAL A 65 10.91 3.69 -1.11
C VAL A 65 9.87 2.67 -0.69
N PHE A 66 9.83 1.57 -1.43
CA PHE A 66 9.03 0.39 -1.10
C PHE A 66 9.95 -0.77 -0.74
N VAL A 67 9.77 -1.32 0.46
CA VAL A 67 10.55 -2.47 0.97
C VAL A 67 9.66 -3.70 0.97
N MET A 68 9.92 -4.61 0.04
CA MET A 68 9.19 -5.87 -0.10
C MET A 68 9.97 -7.00 0.57
N PHE A 69 9.27 -7.82 1.36
CA PHE A 69 9.83 -9.00 2.01
C PHE A 69 9.72 -10.18 1.04
N GLN A 70 10.86 -10.72 0.62
CA GLN A 70 10.88 -11.80 -0.36
C GLN A 70 10.87 -13.17 0.32
N GLU A 71 10.05 -14.05 -0.24
CA GLU A 71 10.05 -15.47 0.06
C GLU A 71 11.19 -16.20 -0.66
N THR A 72 11.36 -17.48 -0.34
CA THR A 72 12.48 -18.29 -0.85
C THR A 72 12.50 -18.44 -2.37
N ASP A 73 11.32 -18.41 -3.01
CA ASP A 73 11.11 -18.47 -4.47
C ASP A 73 11.18 -17.09 -5.15
N GLY A 74 11.41 -16.02 -4.38
CA GLY A 74 11.48 -14.64 -4.87
C GLY A 74 10.13 -13.94 -5.01
N SER A 75 9.02 -14.63 -4.69
CA SER A 75 7.70 -14.01 -4.53
C SER A 75 7.69 -13.10 -3.29
N PHE A 76 6.66 -12.25 -3.20
CA PHE A 76 6.44 -11.37 -2.06
C PHE A 76 4.94 -11.11 -1.91
N ASP A 77 4.50 -10.79 -0.69
CA ASP A 77 3.15 -10.30 -0.45
C ASP A 77 3.15 -8.76 -0.48
N THR A 78 2.31 -8.20 -1.34
CA THR A 78 2.09 -6.75 -1.43
C THR A 78 1.61 -6.17 -0.10
N PHE A 79 0.81 -6.91 0.66
CA PHE A 79 0.27 -6.48 1.95
C PHE A 79 1.28 -6.44 3.09
N GLU A 80 2.45 -7.05 2.89
CA GLU A 80 3.58 -7.01 3.83
C GLU A 80 4.63 -5.98 3.41
N THR A 81 4.39 -5.24 2.32
CA THR A 81 5.33 -4.24 1.81
C THR A 81 5.30 -2.99 2.69
N LEU A 82 6.47 -2.45 3.02
CA LEU A 82 6.59 -1.17 3.72
C LEU A 82 6.81 -0.04 2.74
N ARG A 83 6.23 1.12 3.02
CA ARG A 83 6.50 2.38 2.34
C ARG A 83 7.15 3.36 3.30
N THR A 84 8.15 4.08 2.79
CA THR A 84 8.73 5.25 3.46
C THR A 84 9.17 6.29 2.43
N VAL A 85 9.43 7.52 2.88
CA VAL A 85 9.97 8.60 2.05
C VAL A 85 11.28 9.06 2.68
N LEU A 86 12.36 8.94 1.92
CA LEU A 86 13.68 9.40 2.33
C LEU A 86 13.82 10.89 1.98
N PRO A 87 14.20 11.77 2.93
CA PRO A 87 14.38 13.19 2.65
C PRO A 87 15.53 13.46 1.68
N ALA A 88 15.47 14.61 1.00
CA ALA A 88 16.57 15.08 0.16
C ALA A 88 17.81 15.47 0.99
N GLY A 89 19.00 15.23 0.43
CA GLY A 89 20.26 15.63 1.04
C GLY A 89 21.45 14.80 0.57
N THR A 90 22.64 15.27 0.91
CA THR A 90 23.92 14.57 0.65
C THR A 90 24.36 13.79 1.88
N MET A 91 24.84 12.56 1.69
CA MET A 91 25.32 11.66 2.75
C MET A 91 24.35 11.57 3.95
N GLN A 92 23.06 11.45 3.65
CA GLN A 92 22.02 11.27 4.64
C GLN A 92 22.02 9.84 5.16
N GLU A 93 21.68 9.69 6.43
CA GLU A 93 21.42 8.40 7.06
C GLU A 93 19.94 8.31 7.41
N ALA A 94 19.28 7.25 6.96
CA ALA A 94 17.90 6.94 7.30
C ALA A 94 17.80 5.55 7.92
N THR A 95 16.94 5.44 8.94
CA THR A 95 16.64 4.16 9.57
C THR A 95 15.19 3.78 9.28
N VAL A 96 15.01 2.63 8.63
CA VAL A 96 13.70 2.05 8.31
C VAL A 96 13.39 0.93 9.30
N ASP A 97 12.32 1.09 10.08
CA ASP A 97 11.84 0.04 10.98
C ASP A 97 11.12 -1.07 10.21
N LEU A 98 11.77 -2.23 10.13
CA LEU A 98 11.25 -3.40 9.42
C LEU A 98 10.18 -4.12 10.23
N THR A 99 10.13 -3.90 11.55
CA THR A 99 9.19 -4.59 12.46
C THR A 99 7.75 -4.12 12.34
N GLN A 100 7.50 -3.10 11.53
CA GLN A 100 6.15 -2.65 11.17
C GLN A 100 5.44 -3.62 10.21
N SER A 101 6.19 -4.48 9.50
CA SER A 101 5.63 -5.47 8.58
C SER A 101 5.46 -6.83 9.24
N PRO A 102 4.26 -7.46 9.13
CA PRO A 102 4.07 -8.81 9.62
C PRO A 102 4.87 -9.86 8.82
N GLY A 103 5.44 -9.50 7.65
CA GLY A 103 6.40 -10.29 6.88
C GLY A 103 7.84 -10.26 7.41
N TRP A 104 8.12 -9.44 8.42
CA TRP A 104 9.39 -9.42 9.12
C TRP A 104 9.56 -10.64 10.02
N SER A 105 10.80 -11.11 10.21
CA SER A 105 11.10 -12.17 11.17
C SER A 105 12.47 -11.96 11.81
N THR A 106 12.77 -12.71 12.87
CA THR A 106 14.06 -12.64 13.57
C THR A 106 15.22 -13.27 12.79
N GLY A 107 14.93 -14.00 11.71
CA GLY A 107 15.91 -14.68 10.87
C GLY A 107 16.56 -13.77 9.82
N ILE A 108 17.39 -14.37 8.97
CA ILE A 108 17.88 -13.69 7.78
C ILE A 108 16.75 -13.67 6.74
N ARG A 109 16.41 -12.49 6.23
CA ARG A 109 15.40 -12.30 5.17
C ARG A 109 16.04 -11.69 3.92
N ARG A 110 15.36 -11.88 2.80
CA ARG A 110 15.66 -11.19 1.53
C ARG A 110 14.67 -10.05 1.37
N TYR A 111 15.15 -8.94 0.86
CA TYR A 111 14.37 -7.73 0.67
C TYR A 111 14.54 -7.27 -0.77
N ARG A 112 13.46 -6.83 -1.40
CA ARG A 112 13.52 -6.09 -2.65
C ARG A 112 13.09 -4.66 -2.38
N LEU A 113 13.98 -3.72 -2.64
CA LEU A 113 13.72 -2.30 -2.50
C LEU A 113 13.45 -1.72 -3.88
N TYR A 114 12.38 -0.93 -3.98
CA TYR A 114 12.11 -0.07 -5.13
C TYR A 114 12.21 1.38 -4.70
N PHE A 115 12.91 2.15 -5.53
CA PHE A 115 13.17 3.56 -5.31
C PHE A 115 12.56 4.36 -6.46
N PHE A 116 11.81 5.42 -6.14
CA PHE A 116 11.16 6.29 -7.11
C PHE A 116 11.45 7.75 -6.77
N SER A 117 11.95 8.50 -7.75
CA SER A 117 12.24 9.93 -7.63
C SER A 117 11.59 10.71 -8.77
N SER A 118 11.14 11.93 -8.46
CA SER A 118 10.73 12.93 -9.45
C SER A 118 11.92 13.58 -10.17
N ALA A 119 13.15 13.41 -9.64
CA ALA A 119 14.37 13.89 -10.29
C ALA A 119 14.90 12.88 -11.32
N PRO A 120 15.39 13.33 -12.50
CA PRO A 120 16.09 12.47 -13.45
C PRO A 120 17.43 11.96 -12.91
N ALA A 121 18.11 12.80 -12.12
CA ALA A 121 19.28 12.41 -11.35
C ALA A 121 18.80 11.57 -10.16
N GLY A 122 18.89 10.25 -10.28
CA GLY A 122 18.46 9.32 -9.25
C GLY A 122 19.25 9.44 -7.93
N ALA A 123 19.00 8.52 -7.01
CA ALA A 123 19.72 8.46 -5.73
C ALA A 123 21.00 7.62 -5.81
N GLU A 124 22.03 8.04 -5.08
CA GLU A 124 23.26 7.27 -4.85
C GLU A 124 23.19 6.61 -3.47
N PHE A 125 23.41 5.29 -3.41
CA PHE A 125 23.44 4.52 -2.16
C PHE A 125 24.88 4.12 -1.84
N HIS A 126 25.33 4.50 -0.65
CA HIS A 126 26.71 4.30 -0.20
C HIS A 126 26.86 3.03 0.62
N ASP A 127 25.94 2.80 1.55
CA ASP A 127 25.97 1.64 2.44
C ASP A 127 24.58 1.24 2.91
N VAL A 128 24.40 -0.05 3.16
CA VAL A 128 23.17 -0.60 3.77
C VAL A 128 23.54 -1.61 4.84
N THR A 129 23.15 -1.31 6.08
CA THR A 129 23.40 -2.17 7.24
C THR A 129 22.12 -2.52 7.98
N PHE A 130 22.18 -3.57 8.79
CA PHE A 130 21.05 -4.05 9.56
C PHE A 130 21.38 -4.06 11.04
N GLU A 131 20.50 -3.50 11.86
CA GLU A 131 20.66 -3.54 13.32
C GLU A 131 19.97 -4.75 13.92
N ALA A 132 20.68 -5.46 14.78
CA ALA A 132 20.17 -6.67 15.41
C ALA A 132 18.89 -6.39 16.23
N ALA A 133 17.93 -7.30 16.11
CA ALA A 133 16.71 -7.23 16.90
C ALA A 133 17.00 -7.51 18.38
N SER A 134 16.52 -6.63 19.26
CA SER A 134 16.51 -6.87 20.70
C SER A 134 15.30 -7.73 21.08
N ILE A 135 15.33 -8.36 22.26
CA ILE A 135 14.16 -9.10 22.77
C ILE A 135 12.94 -8.18 22.86
N GLY A 136 13.14 -6.91 23.26
CA GLY A 136 12.09 -5.91 23.33
C GLY A 136 11.45 -5.63 21.97
N SER A 137 12.26 -5.45 20.92
CA SER A 137 11.72 -5.19 19.57
C SER A 137 10.99 -6.42 19.01
N ILE A 138 11.44 -7.64 19.31
CA ILE A 138 10.75 -8.87 18.90
C ILE A 138 9.35 -8.97 19.55
N ILE A 139 9.25 -8.72 20.86
CA ILE A 139 7.97 -8.77 21.57
C ILE A 139 7.04 -7.66 21.08
N SER A 140 7.56 -6.44 20.94
CA SER A 140 6.77 -5.31 20.44
C SER A 140 6.26 -5.57 19.03
N ALA A 141 7.10 -6.11 18.14
CA ALA A 141 6.71 -6.48 16.79
C ALA A 141 5.58 -7.51 16.80
N ALA A 142 5.72 -8.57 17.61
CA ALA A 142 4.72 -9.63 17.71
C ALA A 142 3.35 -9.09 18.18
N LEU A 143 3.35 -8.18 19.16
CA LEU A 143 2.13 -7.51 19.63
C LEU A 143 1.56 -6.58 18.55
N ASN A 144 2.39 -5.80 17.88
CA ASN A 144 1.95 -4.92 16.79
C ASN A 144 1.30 -5.74 15.66
N HIS A 145 1.91 -6.83 15.21
CA HIS A 145 1.31 -7.72 14.21
C HIS A 145 -0.02 -8.33 14.68
N LEU A 146 -0.15 -8.59 15.99
CA LEU A 146 -1.39 -9.08 16.59
C LEU A 146 -2.43 -7.96 16.77
N ILE A 147 -2.13 -6.68 16.68
CA ILE A 147 -3.11 -5.61 16.93
C ILE A 147 -3.44 -4.84 15.65
N ASN A 148 -2.47 -4.75 14.73
CA ASN A 148 -2.63 -4.05 13.47
C ASN A 148 -3.78 -4.67 12.66
N THR A 149 -4.56 -3.78 12.07
CA THR A 149 -5.65 -4.13 11.15
C THR A 149 -5.05 -4.68 9.86
N GLN A 150 -5.61 -5.78 9.36
CA GLN A 150 -5.13 -6.35 8.10
C GLN A 150 -5.38 -5.40 6.96
N PRO A 151 -4.40 -5.14 6.08
CA PRO A 151 -4.68 -4.38 4.87
C PRO A 151 -5.73 -5.12 4.03
N TYR A 152 -6.71 -4.36 3.57
CA TYR A 152 -7.77 -4.81 2.69
C TYR A 152 -7.42 -4.39 1.25
N SER A 153 -7.96 -5.09 0.26
CA SER A 153 -7.95 -4.61 -1.13
C SER A 153 -9.32 -4.85 -1.73
N PRO A 154 -9.98 -3.85 -2.33
CA PRO A 154 -11.31 -4.02 -2.87
C PRO A 154 -11.29 -4.80 -4.20
N ALA A 155 -10.11 -4.91 -4.83
CA ALA A 155 -9.94 -5.56 -6.13
C ALA A 155 -10.19 -7.07 -6.09
N SER A 156 -10.21 -7.68 -4.91
CA SER A 156 -10.62 -9.08 -4.76
C SER A 156 -11.13 -9.36 -3.34
N TYR A 157 -12.45 -9.56 -3.21
CA TYR A 157 -13.08 -10.11 -1.99
C TYR A 157 -12.51 -11.49 -1.57
N HIS A 158 -11.66 -12.10 -2.39
CA HIS A 158 -11.04 -13.40 -2.14
C HIS A 158 -9.59 -13.33 -1.65
N ARG A 159 -9.03 -12.14 -1.42
CA ARG A 159 -7.62 -11.99 -1.01
C ARG A 159 -7.49 -11.21 0.29
N LEU A 160 -7.93 -11.83 1.37
CA LEU A 160 -7.45 -11.44 2.68
C LEU A 160 -6.14 -12.21 2.92
N PRO A 161 -5.02 -11.53 3.18
CA PRO A 161 -3.70 -12.17 3.27
C PRO A 161 -3.62 -13.21 4.40
N GLY A 162 -4.53 -13.15 5.37
CA GLY A 162 -4.45 -13.95 6.59
C GLY A 162 -3.46 -13.36 7.58
N TYR A 163 -3.61 -13.70 8.86
CA TYR A 163 -2.78 -13.11 9.91
C TYR A 163 -1.42 -13.78 9.93
N SER A 164 -0.36 -12.99 9.84
CA SER A 164 1.02 -13.41 10.07
C SER A 164 1.58 -12.67 11.29
N ILE A 165 2.39 -13.36 12.08
CA ILE A 165 3.14 -12.79 13.19
C ILE A 165 4.58 -13.23 13.02
N LEU A 166 5.50 -12.26 12.87
CA LEU A 166 6.92 -12.54 12.66
C LEU A 166 7.16 -13.43 11.42
N SER A 167 6.44 -13.16 10.32
CA SER A 167 6.41 -13.93 9.07
C SER A 167 5.80 -15.33 9.19
N ILE A 168 5.24 -15.70 10.34
CA ILE A 168 4.61 -17.01 10.54
C ILE A 168 3.10 -16.88 10.42
N PRO A 169 2.45 -17.60 9.49
CA PRO A 169 0.99 -17.64 9.41
C PRO A 169 0.39 -18.15 10.73
N LEU A 170 -0.60 -17.43 11.26
CA LEU A 170 -1.21 -17.72 12.55
C LEU A 170 -2.11 -18.96 12.51
N VAL A 171 -2.76 -19.22 11.37
CA VAL A 171 -3.68 -20.35 11.16
C VAL A 171 -3.04 -21.71 11.51
N PRO A 172 -1.87 -22.10 10.96
CA PRO A 172 -1.24 -23.37 11.31
C PRO A 172 -0.80 -23.43 12.78
N ILE A 173 -0.37 -22.31 13.37
CA ILE A 173 0.00 -22.26 14.80
C ILE A 173 -1.24 -22.54 15.67
N VAL A 174 -2.34 -21.83 15.42
CA VAL A 174 -3.61 -22.01 16.15
C VAL A 174 -4.15 -23.42 15.95
N GLY A 175 -4.07 -23.96 14.73
CA GLY A 175 -4.46 -25.34 14.42
C GLY A 175 -3.65 -26.38 15.20
N LEU A 176 -2.32 -26.23 15.25
CA LEU A 176 -1.45 -27.12 16.01
C LEU A 176 -1.73 -27.05 17.51
N LEU A 177 -1.87 -25.84 18.06
CA LEU A 177 -2.21 -25.63 19.46
C LEU A 177 -3.56 -26.26 19.81
N MET A 178 -4.56 -26.10 18.94
CA MET A 178 -5.88 -26.72 19.10
C MET A 178 -5.76 -28.24 19.16
N VAL A 179 -5.01 -28.87 18.25
CA VAL A 179 -4.78 -30.33 18.27
C VAL A 179 -4.11 -30.77 19.58
N LEU A 180 -3.07 -30.06 20.02
CA LEU A 180 -2.37 -30.36 21.28
C LEU A 180 -3.33 -30.28 22.48
N ILE A 181 -4.16 -29.25 22.57
CA ILE A 181 -5.14 -29.10 23.66
C ILE A 181 -6.18 -30.23 23.60
N VAL A 182 -6.66 -30.59 22.41
CA VAL A 182 -7.61 -31.70 22.25
C VAL A 182 -7.00 -33.03 22.70
N VAL A 183 -5.75 -33.33 22.33
CA VAL A 183 -5.04 -34.52 22.79
C VAL A 183 -4.92 -34.52 24.32
N LEU A 184 -4.55 -33.38 24.93
CA LEU A 184 -4.47 -33.24 26.39
C LEU A 184 -5.82 -33.47 27.07
N LEU A 185 -6.92 -32.96 26.49
CA LEU A 185 -8.27 -33.19 27.01
C LEU A 185 -8.69 -34.66 26.92
N ILE A 186 -8.32 -35.35 25.82
CA ILE A 186 -8.55 -36.79 25.66
C ILE A 186 -7.78 -37.59 26.72
N LEU A 187 -6.49 -37.27 26.93
CA LEU A 187 -5.65 -37.92 27.94
C LEU A 187 -6.17 -37.69 29.37
N LYS A 188 -6.68 -36.48 29.66
CA LYS A 188 -7.33 -36.15 30.95
C LYS A 188 -8.76 -36.67 31.08
N LYS A 189 -9.29 -37.39 30.07
CA LYS A 189 -10.67 -37.90 30.00
C LYS A 189 -11.78 -36.81 30.04
N ASN A 190 -11.44 -35.55 29.77
CA ASN A 190 -12.37 -34.42 29.74
C ASN A 190 -12.98 -34.20 28.34
N ARG A 191 -13.56 -35.25 27.75
CA ARG A 191 -14.00 -35.24 26.35
C ARG A 191 -15.15 -34.27 26.05
N ASN A 192 -15.96 -33.96 27.06
CA ASN A 192 -17.06 -33.00 26.97
C ASN A 192 -16.61 -31.56 26.67
N LEU A 193 -15.34 -31.22 26.93
CA LEU A 193 -14.79 -29.88 26.68
C LEU A 193 -14.24 -29.68 25.26
N ILE A 194 -14.13 -30.76 24.46
CA ILE A 194 -13.51 -30.69 23.12
C ILE A 194 -14.33 -29.82 22.16
N ILE A 195 -15.62 -30.10 22.02
CA ILE A 195 -16.49 -29.35 21.10
C ILE A 195 -16.60 -27.87 21.51
N PRO A 196 -16.88 -27.52 22.78
CA PRO A 196 -16.88 -26.13 23.22
C PRO A 196 -15.57 -25.40 22.92
N LEU A 197 -14.42 -26.05 23.17
CA LEU A 197 -13.11 -25.46 22.90
C LEU A 197 -12.93 -25.14 21.42
N ILE A 198 -13.22 -26.09 20.53
CA ILE A 198 -13.09 -25.90 19.07
C ILE A 198 -13.97 -24.73 18.63
N VAL A 199 -15.24 -24.70 19.07
CA VAL A 199 -16.18 -23.63 18.74
C VAL A 199 -15.65 -22.28 19.23
N VAL A 200 -15.15 -22.19 20.46
CA VAL A 200 -14.58 -20.95 21.01
C VAL A 200 -13.37 -20.47 20.22
N ILE A 201 -12.43 -21.36 19.87
CA ILE A 201 -11.24 -20.99 19.08
C ILE A 201 -11.64 -20.49 17.70
N VAL A 202 -12.56 -21.17 17.03
CA VAL A 202 -13.09 -20.75 15.72
C VAL A 202 -13.76 -19.38 15.84
N LEU A 203 -14.66 -19.20 16.81
CA LEU A 203 -15.34 -17.93 17.02
C LEU A 203 -14.38 -16.78 17.31
N ILE A 204 -13.36 -16.96 18.15
CA ILE A 204 -12.36 -15.92 18.44
C ILE A 204 -11.56 -15.59 17.18
N SER A 205 -11.14 -16.60 16.41
CA SER A 205 -10.36 -16.40 15.18
C SER A 205 -11.17 -15.64 14.12
N HIS A 206 -12.46 -15.96 13.98
CA HIS A 206 -13.36 -15.26 13.06
C HIS A 206 -13.80 -13.89 13.58
N ALA A 207 -13.95 -13.71 14.90
CA ALA A 207 -14.38 -12.44 15.48
C ALA A 207 -13.43 -11.30 15.12
N ARG A 208 -12.12 -11.54 15.17
CA ARG A 208 -11.13 -10.54 14.76
C ARG A 208 -11.28 -10.16 13.29
N PHE A 209 -11.38 -11.16 12.42
CA PHE A 209 -11.61 -10.93 11.00
C PHE A 209 -12.87 -10.10 10.75
N SER A 210 -13.97 -10.43 11.42
CA SER A 210 -15.22 -9.67 11.33
C SER A 210 -15.09 -8.23 11.84
N VAL A 211 -14.27 -7.98 12.87
CA VAL A 211 -14.00 -6.62 13.37
C VAL A 211 -13.25 -5.79 12.33
N ASP A 212 -12.21 -6.35 11.70
CA ASP A 212 -11.49 -5.64 10.64
C ASP A 212 -12.39 -5.39 9.43
N ALA A 213 -13.17 -6.39 9.00
CA ALA A 213 -14.14 -6.23 7.92
C ALA A 213 -15.20 -5.15 8.23
N LEU A 214 -15.69 -5.09 9.47
CA LEU A 214 -16.63 -4.06 9.92
C LEU A 214 -16.00 -2.66 9.89
N ARG A 215 -14.73 -2.52 10.31
CA ARG A 215 -13.99 -1.24 10.23
C ARG A 215 -13.87 -0.76 8.79
N TYR A 216 -13.50 -1.65 7.87
CA TYR A 216 -13.43 -1.30 6.44
C TYR A 216 -14.78 -0.93 5.88
N SER A 217 -15.81 -1.73 6.17
CA SER A 217 -17.18 -1.47 5.73
C SER A 217 -17.67 -0.11 6.22
N TRP A 218 -17.42 0.22 7.49
CA TRP A 218 -17.76 1.53 8.05
C TRP A 218 -17.01 2.67 7.37
N LYS A 219 -15.69 2.52 7.17
CA LYS A 219 -14.86 3.52 6.49
C LYS A 219 -15.39 3.79 5.07
N HIS A 220 -15.57 2.74 4.26
CA HIS A 220 -16.01 2.89 2.87
C HIS A 220 -17.45 3.36 2.74
N VAL A 221 -18.35 2.93 3.64
CA VAL A 221 -19.72 3.45 3.69
C VAL A 221 -19.72 4.94 4.05
N GLY A 222 -18.85 5.36 4.98
CA GLY A 222 -18.64 6.77 5.30
C GLY A 222 -18.11 7.58 4.12
N GLU A 223 -17.09 7.06 3.41
CA GLU A 223 -16.55 7.66 2.18
C GLU A 223 -17.62 7.78 1.09
N TRP A 224 -18.41 6.73 0.89
CA TRP A 224 -19.49 6.72 -0.09
C TRP A 224 -20.56 7.76 0.24
N MET A 225 -21.08 7.74 1.47
CA MET A 225 -22.15 8.65 1.88
C MET A 225 -21.68 10.12 1.97
N GLY A 226 -20.42 10.37 2.29
CA GLY A 226 -19.87 11.72 2.39
C GLY A 226 -19.38 12.29 1.07
N ASN A 227 -18.63 11.50 0.30
CA ASN A 227 -17.87 11.97 -0.86
C ASN A 227 -18.29 11.33 -2.19
N GLY A 228 -19.16 10.33 -2.20
CA GLY A 228 -19.50 9.58 -3.43
C GLY A 228 -18.33 8.76 -3.98
N THR A 229 -17.34 8.47 -3.15
CA THR A 229 -16.12 7.75 -3.54
C THR A 229 -16.04 6.41 -2.84
N TYR A 230 -15.33 5.44 -3.43
CA TYR A 230 -15.11 4.13 -2.83
C TYR A 230 -13.64 3.71 -2.85
N ALA A 231 -12.93 3.83 -1.73
CA ALA A 231 -11.55 3.32 -1.58
C ALA A 231 -10.63 3.70 -2.77
N THR A 232 -9.86 2.74 -3.29
CA THR A 232 -8.98 2.93 -4.46
C THR A 232 -9.73 3.28 -5.74
N ALA A 233 -11.00 2.90 -5.86
CA ALA A 233 -11.84 3.19 -7.02
C ALA A 233 -12.20 4.67 -7.17
N GLY A 234 -12.14 5.46 -6.08
CA GLY A 234 -12.52 6.87 -6.12
C GLY A 234 -13.96 7.03 -6.62
N ALA A 235 -14.19 8.01 -7.50
CA ALA A 235 -15.49 8.33 -8.07
C ALA A 235 -15.94 7.43 -9.23
N LEU A 236 -15.14 6.43 -9.64
CA LEU A 236 -15.48 5.55 -10.77
C LEU A 236 -16.87 4.91 -10.70
N PRO A 237 -17.38 4.45 -9.54
CA PRO A 237 -18.74 3.90 -9.47
C PRO A 237 -19.83 4.94 -9.79
N SER A 238 -19.68 6.18 -9.31
CA SER A 238 -20.61 7.28 -9.60
C SER A 238 -20.51 7.73 -11.06
N ILE A 239 -19.29 7.81 -11.61
CA ILE A 239 -19.06 8.06 -13.04
C ILE A 239 -19.75 6.99 -13.88
N ALA A 240 -19.64 5.71 -13.48
CA ALA A 240 -20.26 4.61 -14.19
C ALA A 240 -21.79 4.66 -14.16
N GLU A 241 -22.38 5.07 -13.04
CA GLU A 241 -23.82 5.33 -12.92
C GLU A 241 -24.25 6.43 -13.90
N ARG A 242 -23.52 7.55 -13.92
CA ARG A 242 -23.82 8.67 -14.82
C ARG A 242 -23.69 8.28 -16.30
N LEU A 243 -22.64 7.56 -16.67
CA LEU A 243 -22.45 7.06 -18.04
C LEU A 243 -23.58 6.11 -18.48
N ARG A 244 -24.18 5.35 -17.55
CA ARG A 244 -25.33 4.50 -17.84
C ARG A 244 -26.62 5.30 -18.03
N GLU A 245 -26.82 6.37 -17.25
CA GLU A 245 -27.96 7.28 -17.43
C GLU A 245 -27.91 7.95 -18.81
N GLU A 246 -26.72 8.30 -19.29
CA GLU A 246 -26.49 8.91 -20.62
C GLU A 246 -26.44 7.86 -21.76
N GLU A 247 -26.68 6.58 -21.46
CA GLU A 247 -26.61 5.46 -22.40
C GLU A 247 -25.29 5.40 -23.20
N ALA A 248 -24.19 5.82 -22.57
CA ALA A 248 -22.88 5.95 -23.21
C ALA A 248 -22.36 4.61 -23.73
N GLN A 249 -22.23 4.49 -25.07
CA GLN A 249 -21.78 3.26 -25.72
C GLN A 249 -20.25 3.16 -25.84
N ARG A 250 -19.55 4.29 -25.99
CA ARG A 250 -18.09 4.34 -26.21
C ARG A 250 -17.47 5.39 -25.30
N ILE A 251 -16.59 4.94 -24.42
CA ILE A 251 -16.02 5.75 -23.35
C ILE A 251 -14.50 5.74 -23.49
N TYR A 252 -13.88 6.91 -23.45
CA TYR A 252 -12.43 7.04 -23.31
C TYR A 252 -12.10 7.21 -21.83
N LEU A 253 -11.14 6.43 -21.32
CA LEU A 253 -10.64 6.57 -19.96
C LEU A 253 -9.21 7.13 -19.99
N CYS A 254 -9.09 8.39 -19.61
CA CYS A 254 -7.84 9.09 -19.37
C CYS A 254 -7.37 8.84 -17.93
N HIS A 255 -6.40 7.94 -17.79
CA HIS A 255 -5.91 7.47 -16.49
C HIS A 255 -4.43 7.10 -16.60
N SER A 256 -3.69 7.30 -15.51
CA SER A 256 -2.29 6.87 -15.35
C SER A 256 -2.23 5.77 -14.30
N GLY A 257 -1.78 4.58 -14.65
CA GLY A 257 -1.69 3.47 -13.68
C GLY A 257 -1.93 2.10 -14.27
N THR A 258 -2.51 1.20 -13.48
CA THR A 258 -2.76 -0.19 -13.88
C THR A 258 -4.09 -0.35 -14.61
N THR A 259 -4.34 -1.55 -15.14
CA THR A 259 -5.62 -1.89 -15.76
C THR A 259 -6.81 -1.95 -14.78
N TYR A 260 -6.60 -1.68 -13.48
CA TYR A 260 -7.67 -1.76 -12.47
C TYR A 260 -8.81 -0.78 -12.76
N ALA A 261 -8.50 0.51 -12.97
CA ALA A 261 -9.51 1.54 -13.25
C ALA A 261 -10.30 1.21 -14.53
N VAL A 262 -9.60 0.77 -15.59
CA VAL A 262 -10.20 0.33 -16.86
C VAL A 262 -11.18 -0.83 -16.62
N LYS A 263 -10.75 -1.89 -15.93
CA LYS A 263 -11.60 -3.07 -15.68
C LYS A 263 -12.81 -2.72 -14.82
N LEU A 264 -12.59 -1.90 -13.79
CA LEU A 264 -13.66 -1.51 -12.88
C LEU A 264 -14.71 -0.68 -13.60
N LEU A 265 -14.29 0.35 -14.33
CA LEU A 265 -15.21 1.18 -15.10
C LEU A 265 -15.95 0.33 -16.14
N GLN A 266 -15.23 -0.49 -16.92
CA GLN A 266 -15.82 -1.40 -17.93
C GLN A 266 -16.87 -2.35 -17.35
N TYR A 267 -16.63 -2.86 -16.13
CA TYR A 267 -17.57 -3.74 -15.44
C TYR A 267 -18.84 -3.00 -15.03
N HIS A 268 -18.71 -1.80 -14.48
CA HIS A 268 -19.85 -1.02 -14.00
C HIS A 268 -20.62 -0.27 -15.10
N THR A 269 -20.00 0.03 -16.23
CA THR A 269 -20.63 0.73 -17.36
C THR A 269 -21.30 -0.20 -18.37
N TYR A 270 -21.26 -1.53 -18.18
CA TYR A 270 -21.85 -2.48 -19.12
C TYR A 270 -23.30 -2.08 -19.50
N PRO A 271 -23.67 -2.02 -20.80
CA PRO A 271 -22.92 -2.52 -21.97
C PRO A 271 -21.92 -1.55 -22.62
N GLY A 272 -21.72 -0.34 -22.09
CA GLY A 272 -20.77 0.64 -22.62
C GLY A 272 -19.34 0.09 -22.67
N LEU A 273 -18.61 0.41 -23.73
CA LEU A 273 -17.27 -0.10 -24.01
C LEU A 273 -16.21 0.99 -23.81
N ILE A 274 -15.13 0.65 -23.11
CA ILE A 274 -13.94 1.49 -23.06
C ILE A 274 -13.17 1.32 -24.37
N SER A 275 -13.05 2.40 -25.15
CA SER A 275 -12.43 2.39 -26.47
C SER A 275 -11.80 3.74 -26.80
N ASN A 276 -10.66 3.68 -27.48
CA ASN A 276 -9.99 4.86 -28.03
C ASN A 276 -10.59 5.30 -29.37
N GLN A 277 -11.43 4.47 -29.98
CA GLN A 277 -12.05 4.74 -31.28
C GLN A 277 -13.39 5.42 -31.12
N ASP A 278 -13.44 6.68 -31.54
CA ASP A 278 -14.62 7.54 -31.53
C ASP A 278 -15.42 7.50 -30.22
N PRO A 279 -14.80 7.88 -29.09
CA PRO A 279 -15.51 7.94 -27.81
C PRO A 279 -16.58 9.03 -27.86
N SER A 280 -17.76 8.76 -27.28
CA SER A 280 -18.77 9.80 -27.05
C SER A 280 -18.54 10.52 -25.71
N HIS A 281 -17.97 9.81 -24.75
CA HIS A 281 -17.69 10.33 -23.41
C HIS A 281 -16.23 10.14 -23.05
N ILE A 282 -15.70 11.06 -22.25
CA ILE A 282 -14.32 11.04 -21.79
C ILE A 282 -14.28 11.17 -20.28
N VAL A 283 -13.65 10.21 -19.64
CA VAL A 283 -13.46 10.15 -18.18
C VAL A 283 -12.00 10.46 -17.88
N VAL A 284 -11.74 11.49 -17.08
CA VAL A 284 -10.44 11.75 -16.49
C VAL A 284 -10.46 11.21 -15.06
N HIS A 285 -9.57 10.27 -14.75
CA HIS A 285 -9.48 9.66 -13.42
C HIS A 285 -8.02 9.41 -13.05
N LYS A 286 -7.52 10.14 -12.04
CA LYS A 286 -6.15 9.99 -11.52
C LYS A 286 -5.09 9.95 -12.64
N SER A 287 -5.25 10.80 -13.65
CA SER A 287 -4.28 10.94 -14.73
C SER A 287 -3.22 11.97 -14.33
N THR A 288 -1.96 11.70 -14.63
CA THR A 288 -0.83 12.63 -14.42
C THR A 288 -0.49 13.43 -15.68
N ASP A 289 -0.90 12.97 -16.86
CA ASP A 289 -0.68 13.66 -18.14
C ASP A 289 -2.02 14.03 -18.79
N TRP A 290 -2.66 15.05 -18.22
CA TRP A 290 -3.85 15.66 -18.81
C TRP A 290 -3.85 17.16 -18.59
N SER A 291 -4.57 17.88 -19.44
CA SER A 291 -4.77 19.33 -19.33
C SER A 291 -6.02 19.75 -20.08
N ILE A 292 -6.66 20.84 -19.65
CA ILE A 292 -7.80 21.42 -20.35
C ILE A 292 -7.53 22.90 -20.67
N ASP A 293 -7.76 23.28 -21.94
CA ASP A 293 -7.67 24.65 -22.43
C ASP A 293 -8.97 25.01 -23.15
N GLY A 294 -9.86 25.73 -22.46
CA GLY A 294 -11.22 25.98 -22.93
C GLY A 294 -11.99 24.68 -23.13
N GLU A 295 -12.44 24.43 -24.36
CA GLU A 295 -13.16 23.20 -24.75
C GLU A 295 -12.22 22.08 -25.25
N ARG A 296 -10.89 22.25 -25.17
CA ARG A 296 -9.95 21.23 -25.61
C ARG A 296 -9.36 20.48 -24.43
N LEU A 297 -9.71 19.21 -24.31
CA LEU A 297 -9.11 18.28 -23.37
C LEU A 297 -7.96 17.54 -24.04
N ARG A 298 -6.79 17.57 -23.42
CA ARG A 298 -5.61 16.78 -23.79
C ARG A 298 -5.42 15.69 -22.73
N CYS A 299 -5.21 14.47 -23.20
CA CYS A 299 -4.94 13.30 -22.37
C CYS A 299 -3.82 12.49 -23.03
N GLY A 300 -2.59 12.67 -22.55
CA GLY A 300 -1.40 12.18 -23.24
C GLY A 300 -1.24 12.81 -24.62
N GLU A 301 -1.14 11.96 -25.64
CA GLU A 301 -1.05 12.36 -27.05
C GLU A 301 -2.43 12.67 -27.67
N ASP A 302 -3.51 12.22 -27.05
CA ASP A 302 -4.87 12.38 -27.57
C ASP A 302 -5.47 13.73 -27.20
N GLN A 303 -6.23 14.31 -28.12
CA GLN A 303 -6.94 15.57 -27.93
C GLN A 303 -8.38 15.47 -28.39
N PHE A 304 -9.26 16.09 -27.61
CA PHE A 304 -10.70 16.03 -27.83
C PHE A 304 -11.33 17.41 -27.60
N SER A 305 -12.29 17.76 -28.45
CA SER A 305 -13.21 18.86 -28.15
C SER A 305 -14.28 18.33 -27.21
N VAL A 306 -14.50 18.98 -26.08
CA VAL A 306 -15.35 18.49 -25.01
C VAL A 306 -16.16 19.56 -24.31
N THR A 307 -17.24 19.13 -23.68
CA THR A 307 -18.01 19.89 -22.71
C THR A 307 -17.95 19.17 -21.35
N LEU A 308 -17.60 19.89 -20.29
CA LEU A 308 -17.61 19.33 -18.93
C LEU A 308 -19.05 18.98 -18.54
N MET A 309 -19.29 17.73 -18.16
CA MET A 309 -20.58 17.27 -17.66
C MET A 309 -20.63 17.37 -16.14
N GLU A 310 -19.61 16.80 -15.48
CA GLU A 310 -19.55 16.71 -14.03
C GLU A 310 -18.10 16.62 -13.55
N GLU A 311 -17.82 17.31 -12.45
CA GLU A 311 -16.57 17.19 -11.71
C GLU A 311 -16.86 16.52 -10.36
N TYR A 312 -16.03 15.53 -10.01
CA TYR A 312 -16.18 14.74 -8.80
C TYR A 312 -15.21 15.23 -7.72
N LYS A 313 -15.56 14.97 -6.45
CA LYS A 313 -14.79 15.45 -5.29
C LYS A 313 -13.35 14.93 -5.23
N ASP A 314 -13.04 13.81 -5.89
CA ASP A 314 -11.69 13.26 -5.96
C ASP A 314 -10.83 13.85 -7.10
N GLY A 315 -11.34 14.89 -7.79
CA GLY A 315 -10.68 15.52 -8.93
C GLY A 315 -10.87 14.76 -10.24
N SER A 316 -11.63 13.66 -10.25
CA SER A 316 -12.05 13.02 -11.49
C SER A 316 -13.08 13.90 -12.20
N ALA A 317 -13.18 13.78 -13.51
CA ALA A 317 -14.14 14.55 -14.30
C ALA A 317 -14.70 13.72 -15.46
N LEU A 318 -15.97 13.94 -15.76
CA LEU A 318 -16.68 13.36 -16.89
C LEU A 318 -16.98 14.46 -17.91
N TYR A 319 -16.66 14.17 -19.16
CA TYR A 319 -16.82 15.06 -20.29
C TYR A 319 -17.63 14.41 -21.40
N LEU A 320 -18.43 15.21 -22.09
CA LEU A 320 -19.07 14.85 -23.35
C LEU A 320 -18.17 15.30 -24.49
N ARG A 321 -17.92 14.44 -25.48
CA ARG A 321 -17.16 14.82 -26.68
C ARG A 321 -18.08 15.61 -27.63
N ASN A 322 -17.63 16.80 -28.01
CA ASN A 322 -18.25 17.61 -29.06
C ASN A 322 -17.79 17.03 -30.42
N ILE A 323 -18.76 16.64 -31.27
CA ILE A 323 -18.53 16.14 -32.63
C ILE A 323 -18.65 17.29 -33.62
#